data_AF-A0A6J4VG83-F1
#
_entry.id   AF-A0A6J4VG83-F1
#
_cell.length_a   1.000
_cell.length_b   1.000
_cell.length_c   1.000
_cell.angle_alpha   90.00
_cell.angle_beta   90.00
_cell.angle_gamma   90.00
#
_symmetry.space_group_name_H-M   'P 1'
#
loop_
_entity.id
_entity.type
_entity.pdbx_description
1 polymer ?
#
loop_
_entity_poly.entity_id
_entity_poly.type
_entity_poly.pdbx_seq_one_letter_code
_entity_poly.pdbx_strand_id
1 'polypeptide(L)'
;MAYRFLLEVPEGLAADAGVAVERAGDAQVLVVRNSHGLGFDDRYVDLTIATHSLRVIDSLYDWFDDLGASRADLRIVLHGGDRLALEAHDRGAMVAAIRRDQPWVERTLPKIGEHEEDAFDRPLGEPSDIRVDAAGGNAPAVPRSALTRSPASQSAVVALPERRIRLLGLNHVAVRVSDLWRAEDFYRDFFGMTVLGRARRGPHGGWVPVVGDYQWESAFLEGTPADVSFVRNGAVTLALTRTGRESRIDRNVQLDHISIAVDGTTFATLRGEILLRGFNTLHTAETAITFRDPYGVVWEVVLQGTPGLS
;
A
#
# COMPACT_ATOMS: atom_id res chain seq x y z
N MET A 1 11.89 -2.61 -10.22
CA MET A 1 12.89 -1.54 -10.40
C MET A 1 12.43 -0.41 -9.53
N ALA A 2 13.18 -0.06 -8.48
CA ALA A 2 12.75 0.98 -7.54
C ALA A 2 13.19 2.33 -8.11
N TYR A 3 12.27 3.27 -8.33
CA TYR A 3 12.55 4.62 -8.75
C TYR A 3 12.74 5.53 -7.54
N ARG A 4 13.60 6.54 -7.69
CA ARG A 4 13.74 7.62 -6.71
C ARG A 4 13.76 8.96 -7.44
N PHE A 5 12.97 9.91 -6.94
CA PHE A 5 12.93 11.28 -7.44
C PHE A 5 12.50 12.21 -6.31
N LEU A 6 12.68 13.52 -6.52
CA LEU A 6 12.24 14.54 -5.57
C LEU A 6 10.93 15.16 -6.08
N LEU A 7 9.99 15.38 -5.18
CA LEU A 7 8.79 16.17 -5.42
C LEU A 7 8.90 17.45 -4.61
N GLU A 8 8.97 18.58 -5.30
CA GLU A 8 9.01 19.92 -4.73
C GLU A 8 7.57 20.46 -4.66
N VAL A 9 7.12 20.78 -3.44
CA VAL A 9 5.75 21.28 -3.16
C VAL A 9 5.79 22.43 -2.15
N PRO A 10 4.79 23.31 -2.10
CA PRO A 10 4.67 24.27 -1.01
C PRO A 10 4.58 23.56 0.35
N GLU A 11 5.21 24.11 1.39
CA GLU A 11 5.27 23.56 2.74
C GLU A 11 3.87 23.22 3.28
N GLY A 12 2.88 24.09 3.04
CA GLY A 12 1.50 23.89 3.47
C GLY A 12 0.80 22.69 2.82
N LEU A 13 1.30 22.20 1.69
CA LEU A 13 0.76 21.03 0.96
C LEU A 13 1.60 19.77 1.16
N ALA A 14 2.67 19.81 1.96
CA ALA A 14 3.59 18.68 2.11
C ALA A 14 2.91 17.43 2.69
N ALA A 15 1.99 17.61 3.65
CA ALA A 15 1.24 16.50 4.25
C ALA A 15 0.29 15.87 3.22
N ASP A 16 -0.44 16.68 2.46
CA ASP A 16 -1.38 16.22 1.43
C ASP A 16 -0.65 15.54 0.27
N ALA A 17 0.51 16.08 -0.12
CA ALA A 17 1.41 15.44 -1.09
C ALA A 17 1.86 14.05 -0.59
N GLY A 18 2.16 13.91 0.70
CA GLY A 18 2.45 12.62 1.32
C GLY A 18 1.31 11.62 1.16
N VAL A 19 0.07 12.04 1.45
CA VAL A 19 -1.14 11.21 1.26
C VAL A 19 -1.32 10.82 -0.20
N ALA A 20 -1.11 11.74 -1.14
CA ALA A 20 -1.20 11.47 -2.57
C ALA A 20 -0.14 10.46 -3.04
N VAL A 21 1.09 10.55 -2.50
CA VAL A 21 2.16 9.57 -2.77
C VAL A 21 1.78 8.19 -2.23
N GLU A 22 1.30 8.12 -1.00
CA GLU A 22 0.94 6.85 -0.34
C GLU A 22 -0.26 6.16 -0.99
N ARG A 23 -1.17 6.93 -1.62
CA ARG A 23 -2.31 6.40 -2.39
C ARG A 23 -1.90 5.44 -3.51
N ALA A 24 -0.68 5.57 -4.03
CA ALA A 24 -0.14 4.66 -5.04
C ALA A 24 0.12 3.24 -4.51
N GLY A 25 0.23 3.07 -3.19
CA GLY A 25 0.41 1.79 -2.49
C GLY A 25 1.82 1.20 -2.53
N ASP A 26 2.65 1.61 -3.49
CA ASP A 26 4.04 1.16 -3.67
C ASP A 26 5.09 2.28 -3.65
N ALA A 27 4.65 3.50 -3.31
CA ALA A 27 5.47 4.69 -3.14
C ALA A 27 5.44 5.18 -1.69
N GLN A 28 6.53 5.80 -1.24
CA GLN A 28 6.64 6.40 0.09
C GLN A 28 7.53 7.64 0.06
N VAL A 29 7.24 8.57 0.97
CA VAL A 29 8.11 9.73 1.25
C VAL A 29 9.15 9.30 2.27
N LEU A 30 10.43 9.34 1.90
CA LEU A 30 11.53 8.94 2.77
C LEU A 30 12.04 10.08 3.65
N VAL A 31 12.12 11.28 3.07
CA VAL A 31 12.72 12.46 3.69
C VAL A 31 11.96 13.68 3.20
N VAL A 32 11.62 14.57 4.11
CA VAL A 32 11.13 15.92 3.81
C VAL A 32 12.20 16.91 4.26
N ARG A 33 12.58 17.83 3.38
CA ARG A 33 13.59 18.86 3.67
C ARG A 33 13.21 20.17 3.01
N ASN A 34 13.81 21.28 3.45
CA ASN A 34 13.64 22.55 2.78
C ASN A 34 14.10 22.44 1.32
N SER A 35 13.29 22.94 0.39
CA SER A 35 13.70 23.02 -1.00
C SER A 35 14.82 24.05 -1.14
N HIS A 36 15.74 23.77 -2.06
CA HIS A 36 16.80 24.70 -2.45
C HIS A 36 16.35 25.71 -3.53
N GLY A 37 15.07 25.68 -3.95
CA GLY A 37 14.58 26.44 -5.10
C GLY A 37 13.47 27.44 -4.75
N LEU A 38 13.81 28.74 -4.83
CA LEU A 38 13.03 29.88 -5.34
C LEU A 38 13.28 31.19 -4.57
N GLY A 39 13.80 31.13 -3.35
CA GLY A 39 14.13 32.34 -2.57
C GLY A 39 13.91 32.12 -1.07
N PHE A 40 14.30 33.09 -0.26
CA PHE A 40 14.16 33.01 1.20
C PHE A 40 12.68 33.10 1.67
N ASP A 41 11.79 33.60 0.80
CA ASP A 41 10.39 33.90 1.12
C ASP A 41 9.39 32.84 0.62
N ASP A 42 9.78 31.96 -0.30
CA ASP A 42 8.93 30.90 -0.85
C ASP A 42 9.19 29.57 -0.11
N ARG A 43 8.31 29.21 0.82
CA ARG A 43 8.44 27.99 1.62
C ARG A 43 8.04 26.76 0.82
N TYR A 44 8.95 26.27 -0.01
CA TYR A 44 8.85 24.97 -0.65
C TYR A 44 9.65 23.92 0.12
N VAL A 45 9.21 22.67 0.04
CA VAL A 45 9.89 21.50 0.59
C VAL A 45 10.09 20.45 -0.49
N ASP A 46 11.22 19.77 -0.41
CA ASP A 46 11.53 18.59 -1.22
C ASP A 46 11.12 17.33 -0.46
N LEU A 47 10.22 16.56 -1.06
CA LEU A 47 9.86 15.22 -0.63
C LEU A 47 10.67 14.22 -1.47
N THR A 48 11.55 13.47 -0.81
CA THR A 48 12.23 12.34 -1.45
C THR A 48 11.26 11.18 -1.58
N ILE A 49 10.84 10.87 -2.80
CA ILE A 49 9.93 9.76 -3.07
C ILE A 49 10.75 8.55 -3.50
N ALA A 50 10.49 7.42 -2.84
CA ALA A 50 10.95 6.11 -3.31
C ALA A 50 9.73 5.26 -3.67
N THR A 51 9.75 4.67 -4.87
CA THR A 51 8.62 3.89 -5.38
C THR A 51 9.07 2.68 -6.18
N HIS A 52 8.26 1.64 -6.27
CA HIS A 52 8.55 0.45 -7.10
C HIS A 52 7.91 0.52 -8.50
N SER A 53 6.97 1.43 -8.70
CA SER A 53 6.35 1.74 -9.98
C SER A 53 6.06 3.23 -10.10
N LEU A 54 5.92 3.72 -11.32
CA LEU A 54 5.59 5.14 -11.55
C LEU A 54 4.07 5.40 -11.54
N ARG A 55 3.25 4.48 -10.96
CA ARG A 55 1.83 4.73 -10.71
C ARG A 55 1.58 5.88 -9.74
N VAL A 56 2.58 6.18 -8.90
CA VAL A 56 2.58 7.38 -8.07
C VAL A 56 2.40 8.67 -8.87
N ILE A 57 2.84 8.69 -10.14
CA ILE A 57 2.62 9.82 -11.02
C ILE A 57 1.13 9.98 -11.29
N ASP A 58 0.38 8.88 -11.49
CA ASP A 58 -1.06 8.98 -11.66
C ASP A 58 -1.74 9.56 -10.43
N SER A 59 -1.37 9.08 -9.24
CA SER A 59 -1.93 9.60 -7.97
C SER A 59 -1.59 11.07 -7.72
N LEU A 60 -0.37 11.50 -8.10
CA LEU A 60 0.04 12.91 -8.00
C LEU A 60 -0.71 13.81 -8.98
N TYR A 61 -0.96 13.36 -10.21
CA TYR A 61 -1.75 14.13 -11.16
C TYR A 61 -3.24 14.15 -10.80
N ASP A 62 -3.80 13.04 -10.29
CA ASP A 62 -5.18 13.02 -9.79
C ASP A 62 -5.36 14.04 -8.66
N TRP A 63 -4.43 14.01 -7.69
CA TRP A 63 -4.40 14.99 -6.60
C TRP A 63 -4.19 16.42 -7.10
N PHE A 64 -3.27 16.64 -8.03
CA PHE A 64 -3.02 17.95 -8.63
C PHE A 64 -4.26 18.48 -9.36
N ASP A 65 -5.02 17.62 -10.03
CA ASP A 65 -6.26 17.98 -10.69
C ASP A 65 -7.37 18.34 -9.70
N ASP A 66 -7.45 17.61 -8.57
CA ASP A 66 -8.39 17.85 -7.47
C ASP A 66 -8.17 19.23 -6.79
N LEU A 67 -6.96 19.81 -6.87
CA LEU A 67 -6.67 21.17 -6.35
C LEU A 67 -7.41 22.29 -7.13
N GLY A 68 -8.00 21.99 -8.30
CA GLY A 68 -8.93 22.89 -8.98
C GLY A 68 -8.25 24.13 -9.57
N ALA A 69 -8.81 25.32 -9.35
CA ALA A 69 -8.32 26.60 -9.93
C ALA A 69 -7.23 27.29 -9.07
N SER A 70 -6.87 26.72 -7.92
CA SER A 70 -5.82 27.21 -7.02
C SER A 70 -4.65 26.25 -6.99
N ARG A 71 -4.25 25.74 -8.17
CA ARG A 71 -3.14 24.80 -8.29
C ARG A 71 -1.86 25.52 -7.88
N ALA A 72 -1.25 25.04 -6.81
CA ALA A 72 0.10 25.42 -6.50
C ALA A 72 1.06 24.84 -7.55
N ASP A 73 2.18 25.51 -7.78
CA ASP A 73 3.21 24.98 -8.67
C ASP A 73 3.87 23.75 -8.02
N LEU A 74 3.59 22.57 -8.56
CA LEU A 74 4.18 21.31 -8.09
C LEU A 74 5.20 20.85 -9.11
N ARG A 75 6.38 20.41 -8.65
CA ARG A 75 7.46 20.05 -9.55
C ARG A 75 8.13 18.75 -9.16
N ILE A 76 8.56 18.00 -10.16
CA ILE A 76 9.47 16.86 -9.96
C ILE A 76 10.88 17.34 -10.29
N VAL A 77 11.79 17.18 -9.32
CA VAL A 77 13.20 17.52 -9.48
C VAL A 77 13.97 16.24 -9.83
N LEU A 78 14.53 16.24 -11.03
CA LEU A 78 15.37 15.18 -11.55
C LEU A 78 16.77 15.25 -10.94
N HIS A 79 17.51 14.15 -10.97
CA HIS A 79 18.89 14.06 -10.48
C HIS A 79 19.81 15.04 -11.22
N GLY A 80 19.54 15.32 -12.50
CA GLY A 80 20.23 16.37 -13.27
C GLY A 80 20.02 17.80 -12.76
N GLY A 81 19.09 18.02 -11.82
CA GLY A 81 18.71 19.33 -11.31
C GLY A 81 17.57 20.01 -12.08
N ASP A 82 17.12 19.40 -13.17
CA ASP A 82 15.96 19.85 -13.95
C ASP A 82 14.69 19.75 -13.11
N ARG A 83 13.87 20.80 -13.17
CA ARG A 83 12.58 20.89 -12.48
C ARG A 83 11.44 20.82 -13.49
N LEU A 84 10.67 19.74 -13.43
CA LEU A 84 9.53 19.53 -14.32
C LEU A 84 8.25 19.87 -13.58
N ALA A 85 7.61 20.98 -13.95
CA ALA A 85 6.30 21.33 -13.42
C ALA A 85 5.24 20.34 -13.90
N LEU A 86 4.37 19.90 -12.98
CA LEU A 86 3.27 18.98 -13.27
C LEU A 86 2.28 19.59 -14.27
N GLU A 87 2.07 20.91 -14.23
CA GLU A 87 1.17 21.62 -15.17
C GLU A 87 1.68 21.60 -16.61
N ALA A 88 3.00 21.65 -16.79
CA ALA A 88 3.63 21.79 -18.11
C ALA A 88 3.88 20.45 -18.82
N HIS A 89 3.68 19.32 -18.13
CA HIS A 89 3.97 17.98 -18.64
C HIS A 89 2.76 17.09 -18.47
N ASP A 90 2.51 16.20 -19.43
CA ASP A 90 1.53 15.13 -19.22
C ASP A 90 2.12 13.97 -18.40
N ARG A 91 1.23 13.09 -17.93
CA ARG A 91 1.59 11.91 -17.12
C ARG A 91 2.63 11.02 -17.81
N GLY A 92 2.48 10.79 -19.11
CA GLY A 92 3.39 9.94 -19.89
C GLY A 92 4.78 10.55 -20.04
N ALA A 93 4.83 11.86 -20.32
CA ALA A 93 6.07 12.63 -20.40
C ALA A 93 6.82 12.63 -19.06
N MET A 94 6.10 12.80 -17.94
CA MET A 94 6.69 12.76 -16.61
C MET A 94 7.27 11.37 -16.27
N VAL A 95 6.51 10.32 -16.56
CA VAL A 95 6.97 8.93 -16.39
C VAL A 95 8.22 8.66 -17.23
N ALA A 96 8.25 9.12 -18.48
CA ALA A 96 9.39 8.95 -19.36
C ALA A 96 10.63 9.71 -18.85
N ALA A 97 10.45 10.93 -18.35
CA ALA A 97 11.52 11.73 -17.78
C ALA A 97 12.16 11.04 -16.55
N ILE A 98 11.36 10.60 -15.59
CA ILE A 98 11.86 9.92 -14.39
C ILE A 98 12.58 8.62 -14.75
N ARG A 99 12.07 7.85 -15.73
CA ARG A 99 12.74 6.62 -16.20
C ARG A 99 14.13 6.90 -16.76
N ARG A 100 14.28 7.97 -17.55
CA ARG A 100 15.57 8.35 -18.14
C ARG A 100 16.56 8.86 -17.10
N ASP A 101 16.06 9.52 -16.05
CA ASP A 101 16.86 10.12 -14.99
C ASP A 101 17.41 9.11 -13.96
N GLN A 102 17.00 7.83 -14.01
CA GLN A 102 17.49 6.86 -13.04
C GLN A 102 18.97 6.50 -13.29
N PRO A 103 19.88 6.67 -12.32
CA PRO A 103 21.33 6.52 -12.51
C PRO A 103 21.79 5.09 -12.88
N TRP A 104 20.95 4.08 -12.71
CA TRP A 104 21.25 2.70 -13.13
C TRP A 104 20.71 2.36 -14.53
N VAL A 105 19.80 3.15 -15.11
CA VAL A 105 19.23 2.89 -16.44
C VAL A 105 20.29 3.05 -17.53
N GLU A 106 21.23 3.98 -17.37
CA GLU A 106 22.35 4.15 -18.31
C GLU A 106 23.40 3.03 -18.25
N ARG A 107 23.45 2.26 -17.15
CA ARG A 107 24.49 1.23 -16.93
C ARG A 107 24.01 -0.22 -16.99
N THR A 108 22.70 -0.47 -17.09
CA THR A 108 22.15 -1.84 -17.02
C THR A 108 21.18 -2.22 -18.14
N LEU A 109 20.88 -1.32 -19.08
CA LEU A 109 20.25 -1.72 -20.34
C LEU A 109 21.32 -2.34 -21.25
N PRO A 110 21.25 -3.65 -21.59
CA PRO A 110 22.00 -4.13 -22.73
C PRO A 110 21.44 -3.37 -23.95
N LYS A 111 22.33 -2.68 -24.66
CA LYS A 111 22.03 -2.05 -25.95
C LYS A 111 21.66 -3.12 -26.97
N ILE A 112 20.44 -3.65 -26.89
CA ILE A 112 19.86 -4.51 -27.92
C ILE A 112 19.02 -3.56 -28.79
N GLY A 113 19.59 -3.15 -29.92
CA GLY A 113 18.91 -2.33 -30.92
C GLY A 113 19.74 -1.24 -31.60
N GLU A 114 21.00 -1.01 -31.24
CA GLU A 114 21.92 -0.20 -32.05
C GLU A 114 22.61 -1.10 -33.09
N HIS A 115 21.88 -1.53 -34.11
CA HIS A 115 22.40 -1.91 -35.44
C HIS A 115 21.22 -2.03 -36.41
N GLU A 116 20.88 -0.93 -37.08
CA GLU A 116 20.71 -0.90 -38.54
C GLU A 116 20.83 0.54 -39.03
N GLU A 117 21.42 0.68 -40.20
CA GLU A 117 22.10 1.87 -40.74
C GLU A 117 21.13 2.92 -41.30
N ASP A 118 21.56 4.18 -41.24
CA ASP A 118 21.02 5.29 -42.01
C ASP A 118 21.00 4.96 -43.51
N ALA A 119 19.82 5.01 -44.16
CA ALA A 119 19.72 5.39 -45.56
C ALA A 119 18.32 5.90 -45.96
N PHE A 120 18.23 7.23 -46.05
CA PHE A 120 17.63 8.02 -47.15
C PHE A 120 16.13 7.91 -47.50
N ASP A 121 15.45 9.04 -47.22
CA ASP A 121 14.73 9.91 -48.18
C ASP A 121 13.41 9.44 -48.85
N ARG A 122 12.37 10.24 -48.56
CA ARG A 122 11.28 10.75 -49.46
C ARG A 122 9.90 10.06 -49.51
N PRO A 123 8.81 10.80 -49.89
CA PRO A 123 7.77 11.20 -48.93
C PRO A 123 6.29 10.95 -49.35
N LEU A 124 5.37 11.24 -48.41
CA LEU A 124 3.96 11.69 -48.54
C LEU A 124 2.86 10.73 -49.07
N GLY A 125 1.73 10.75 -48.34
CA GLY A 125 0.36 10.36 -48.75
C GLY A 125 -0.11 9.03 -48.13
N GLU A 126 -1.29 8.84 -47.54
CA GLU A 126 -2.46 9.64 -47.14
C GLU A 126 -3.20 8.80 -46.05
N PRO A 127 -4.06 9.41 -45.21
CA PRO A 127 -4.78 8.72 -44.15
C PRO A 127 -6.13 8.18 -44.66
N SER A 128 -6.48 6.93 -44.31
CA SER A 128 -7.84 6.41 -44.51
C SER A 128 -8.55 6.22 -43.18
N ASP A 129 -9.65 6.96 -43.07
CA ASP A 129 -10.66 7.05 -42.02
C ASP A 129 -11.22 5.70 -41.53
N ILE A 130 -11.79 5.72 -40.31
CA ILE A 130 -13.23 5.46 -40.07
C ILE A 130 -13.65 6.07 -38.71
N ARG A 131 -14.67 6.94 -38.79
CA ARG A 131 -15.43 7.61 -37.72
C ARG A 131 -16.53 6.73 -37.12
N VAL A 132 -17.12 7.20 -36.00
CA VAL A 132 -18.58 7.33 -35.67
C VAL A 132 -18.71 7.32 -34.13
N ASP A 133 -19.49 8.10 -33.38
CA ASP A 133 -20.16 9.40 -33.50
C ASP A 133 -20.52 9.82 -32.06
N ALA A 134 -20.65 11.14 -31.84
CA ALA A 134 -21.16 11.73 -30.60
C ALA A 134 -22.67 11.99 -30.71
N ALA A 135 -23.44 11.81 -29.63
CA ALA A 135 -24.62 12.64 -29.29
C ALA A 135 -25.26 12.29 -27.93
N GLY A 136 -25.56 13.33 -27.13
CA GLY A 136 -26.65 13.43 -26.14
C GLY A 136 -26.39 12.76 -24.79
N GLY A 137 -26.34 13.43 -23.64
CA GLY A 137 -27.15 14.56 -23.18
C GLY A 137 -28.22 14.05 -22.20
N ASN A 138 -27.98 14.18 -20.89
CA ASN A 138 -28.95 14.62 -19.86
C ASN A 138 -28.38 14.46 -18.44
N ALA A 139 -28.27 15.59 -17.73
CA ALA A 139 -28.17 15.67 -16.28
C ALA A 139 -29.52 15.35 -15.62
N PRO A 140 -29.55 15.07 -14.30
CA PRO A 140 -30.24 16.02 -13.44
C PRO A 140 -29.57 16.31 -12.09
N ALA A 141 -29.56 17.60 -11.77
CA ALA A 141 -29.94 18.29 -10.54
C ALA A 141 -29.56 17.71 -9.15
N VAL A 142 -28.68 18.47 -8.50
CA VAL A 142 -28.48 18.59 -7.04
C VAL A 142 -29.69 19.24 -6.36
N PRO A 143 -30.01 18.88 -5.11
CA PRO A 143 -30.53 19.86 -4.16
C PRO A 143 -29.56 20.07 -2.98
N ARG A 144 -29.25 21.35 -2.75
CA ARG A 144 -28.65 21.90 -1.52
C ARG A 144 -29.77 22.38 -0.58
N SER A 145 -29.42 22.49 0.71
CA SER A 145 -30.15 23.04 1.88
C SER A 145 -31.02 22.03 2.63
N ALA A 146 -31.06 22.01 3.97
CA ALA A 146 -30.73 23.03 4.96
C ALA A 146 -30.30 22.42 6.31
N LEU A 147 -29.49 23.18 7.06
CA LEU A 147 -29.35 23.09 8.51
C LEU A 147 -30.73 23.14 9.18
N THR A 148 -31.10 22.14 9.99
CA THR A 148 -32.10 22.32 11.06
C THR A 148 -31.84 21.34 12.22
N ARG A 149 -31.53 21.94 13.37
CA ARG A 149 -31.62 21.50 14.78
C ARG A 149 -32.06 20.06 15.10
N SER A 150 -31.28 19.43 15.99
CA SER A 150 -31.69 18.35 16.89
C SER A 150 -33.00 18.66 17.63
N PRO A 151 -33.78 17.61 17.90
CA PRO A 151 -34.38 17.40 19.20
C PRO A 151 -33.91 16.09 19.85
N ALA A 152 -34.17 16.04 21.14
CA ALA A 152 -33.61 15.15 22.15
C ALA A 152 -33.86 13.65 21.96
N SER A 153 -32.98 12.90 22.62
CA SER A 153 -33.00 11.48 22.94
C SER A 153 -34.39 10.87 23.12
N GLN A 154 -34.66 9.84 22.31
CA GLN A 154 -35.47 8.70 22.72
C GLN A 154 -34.69 7.44 22.35
N SER A 155 -34.27 6.69 23.37
CA SER A 155 -33.72 5.34 23.20
C SER A 155 -34.83 4.43 22.66
N ALA A 156 -34.94 4.33 21.35
CA ALA A 156 -35.68 3.27 20.71
C ALA A 156 -34.89 1.98 20.89
N VAL A 157 -35.44 1.02 21.63
CA VAL A 157 -34.97 -0.37 21.62
C VAL A 157 -35.24 -0.88 20.21
N VAL A 158 -34.20 -0.85 19.36
CA VAL A 158 -34.25 -1.46 18.03
C VAL A 158 -34.31 -2.96 18.23
N ALA A 159 -35.47 -3.56 17.98
CA ALA A 159 -35.59 -5.00 17.87
C ALA A 159 -34.64 -5.48 16.76
N LEU A 160 -33.64 -6.28 17.13
CA LEU A 160 -32.67 -6.80 16.16
C LEU A 160 -33.43 -7.67 15.14
N PRO A 161 -33.28 -7.42 13.84
CA PRO A 161 -33.96 -8.20 12.81
C PRO A 161 -33.58 -9.67 12.92
N GLU A 162 -34.54 -10.56 12.67
CA GLU A 162 -34.30 -12.00 12.64
C GLU A 162 -33.15 -12.34 11.68
N ARG A 163 -32.05 -12.84 12.22
CA ARG A 163 -30.85 -13.15 11.45
C ARG A 163 -31.10 -14.39 10.60
N ARG A 164 -31.25 -14.22 9.28
CA ARG A 164 -31.36 -15.33 8.30
C ARG A 164 -30.11 -16.21 8.20
N ILE A 165 -28.96 -15.70 8.66
CA ILE A 165 -27.67 -16.40 8.64
C ILE A 165 -27.09 -16.41 10.05
N ARG A 166 -26.74 -17.60 10.55
CA ARG A 166 -26.05 -17.79 11.81
C ARG A 166 -24.57 -18.07 11.53
N LEU A 167 -23.73 -17.06 11.69
CA LEU A 167 -22.29 -17.23 11.70
C LEU A 167 -21.87 -17.93 13.00
N LEU A 168 -21.07 -19.00 12.89
CA LEU A 168 -20.58 -19.74 14.05
C LEU A 168 -19.27 -19.17 14.60
N GLY A 169 -18.45 -18.58 13.74
CA GLY A 169 -17.18 -17.95 14.10
C GLY A 169 -16.33 -17.63 12.87
N LEU A 170 -15.25 -16.89 13.10
CA LEU A 170 -14.19 -16.69 12.12
C LEU A 170 -13.20 -17.86 12.27
N ASN A 171 -12.95 -18.60 11.19
CA ASN A 171 -12.04 -19.75 11.23
C ASN A 171 -10.57 -19.29 11.22
N HIS A 172 -10.19 -18.52 10.20
CA HIS A 172 -8.85 -17.95 10.07
C HIS A 172 -8.85 -16.79 9.08
N VAL A 173 -7.76 -16.02 9.10
CA VAL A 173 -7.41 -15.04 8.06
C VAL A 173 -6.23 -15.56 7.25
N ALA A 174 -6.35 -15.61 5.93
CA ALA A 174 -5.26 -16.05 5.07
C ALA A 174 -4.28 -14.90 4.80
N VAL A 175 -3.00 -15.12 5.09
CA VAL A 175 -1.92 -14.14 4.87
C VAL A 175 -0.93 -14.72 3.90
N ARG A 176 -0.60 -13.97 2.84
CA ARG A 176 0.41 -14.39 1.87
C ARG A 176 1.80 -13.99 2.36
N VAL A 177 2.73 -14.93 2.35
CA VAL A 177 4.10 -14.72 2.82
C VAL A 177 5.10 -15.26 1.78
N SER A 178 6.24 -14.60 1.65
CA SER A 178 7.30 -14.99 0.71
C SER A 178 8.13 -16.15 1.26
N ASP A 179 8.38 -16.14 2.57
CA ASP A 179 9.12 -17.17 3.30
C ASP A 179 8.29 -17.62 4.52
N LEU A 180 7.79 -18.85 4.46
CA LEU A 180 6.90 -19.39 5.49
C LEU A 180 7.62 -19.66 6.81
N TRP A 181 8.90 -20.03 6.77
CA TRP A 181 9.68 -20.27 7.99
C TRP A 181 9.91 -18.97 8.76
N ARG A 182 10.37 -17.92 8.06
CA ARG A 182 10.55 -16.60 8.67
C ARG A 182 9.23 -16.01 9.17
N ALA A 183 8.13 -16.29 8.48
CA ALA A 183 6.82 -15.82 8.91
C ALA A 183 6.35 -16.50 10.18
N GLU A 184 6.51 -17.82 10.28
CA GLU A 184 6.23 -18.54 11.53
C GLU A 184 7.02 -17.96 12.70
N ASP A 185 8.33 -17.78 12.54
CA ASP A 185 9.19 -17.27 13.60
C ASP A 185 8.75 -15.87 14.06
N PHE A 186 8.46 -14.98 13.10
CA PHE A 186 7.93 -13.65 13.37
C PHE A 186 6.62 -13.66 14.15
N TYR A 187 5.58 -14.39 13.68
CA TYR A 187 4.27 -14.38 14.35
C TYR A 187 4.31 -15.10 15.71
N ARG A 188 5.21 -16.05 15.90
CA ARG A 188 5.46 -16.68 17.21
C ARG A 188 6.13 -15.71 18.17
N ASP A 189 7.18 -15.03 17.74
CA ASP A 189 7.95 -14.12 18.57
C ASP A 189 7.18 -12.85 18.92
N PHE A 190 6.62 -12.17 17.91
CA PHE A 190 5.99 -10.86 18.10
C PHE A 190 4.56 -10.95 18.66
N PHE A 191 3.74 -11.88 18.16
CA PHE A 191 2.34 -12.03 18.61
C PHE A 191 2.15 -13.20 19.58
N GLY A 192 3.20 -13.94 19.96
CA GLY A 192 3.05 -15.11 20.85
C GLY A 192 2.23 -16.24 20.23
N MET A 193 2.11 -16.31 18.90
CA MET A 193 1.28 -17.33 18.25
C MET A 193 1.90 -18.72 18.34
N THR A 194 1.06 -19.75 18.37
CA THR A 194 1.47 -21.16 18.33
C THR A 194 1.15 -21.77 16.97
N VAL A 195 2.07 -22.55 16.41
CA VAL A 195 1.83 -23.31 15.16
C VAL A 195 0.91 -24.50 15.47
N LEU A 196 -0.27 -24.51 14.84
CA LEU A 196 -1.28 -25.56 15.00
C LEU A 196 -1.03 -26.75 14.06
N GLY A 197 -0.48 -26.47 12.89
CA GLY A 197 -0.24 -27.47 11.87
C GLY A 197 0.23 -26.86 10.56
N ARG A 198 0.77 -27.72 9.70
CA ARG A 198 1.27 -27.35 8.38
C ARG A 198 0.61 -28.23 7.32
N ALA A 199 0.43 -27.71 6.13
CA ALA A 199 -0.04 -28.49 4.99
C ALA A 199 0.73 -28.12 3.72
N ARG A 200 0.74 -29.06 2.78
CA ARG A 200 1.29 -28.89 1.44
C ARG A 200 0.19 -29.04 0.40
N ARG A 201 0.37 -28.45 -0.77
CA ARG A 201 -0.48 -28.78 -1.91
C ARG A 201 -0.17 -30.18 -2.39
N GLY A 202 -1.20 -31.00 -2.47
CA GLY A 202 -1.14 -32.32 -3.09
C GLY A 202 -1.16 -32.22 -4.62
N PRO A 203 -0.86 -33.34 -5.31
CA PRO A 203 -0.81 -33.40 -6.78
C PRO A 203 -2.12 -32.99 -7.48
N HIS A 204 -3.24 -33.16 -6.79
CA HIS A 204 -4.59 -32.85 -7.30
C HIS A 204 -5.13 -31.50 -6.80
N GLY A 205 -4.27 -30.62 -6.28
CA GLY A 205 -4.65 -29.28 -5.84
C GLY A 205 -5.29 -29.18 -4.44
N GLY A 206 -5.54 -30.32 -3.78
CA GLY A 206 -6.00 -30.37 -2.38
C GLY A 206 -4.88 -30.09 -1.38
N TRP A 207 -5.23 -29.87 -0.11
CA TRP A 207 -4.26 -29.73 0.98
C TRP A 207 -4.00 -31.08 1.65
N VAL A 208 -2.73 -31.45 1.77
CA VAL A 208 -2.29 -32.65 2.48
C VAL A 208 -1.57 -32.21 3.76
N PRO A 209 -2.03 -32.63 4.95
CA PRO A 209 -1.36 -32.27 6.20
C PRO A 209 0.06 -32.81 6.20
N VAL A 210 0.98 -32.01 6.74
CA VAL A 210 2.35 -32.43 7.00
C VAL A 210 2.37 -32.99 8.42
N VAL A 211 2.52 -34.32 8.52
CA VAL A 211 2.43 -35.07 9.78
C VAL A 211 3.83 -35.49 10.24
N GLY A 212 4.08 -35.49 11.54
CA GLY A 212 5.32 -35.97 12.16
C GLY A 212 6.28 -34.85 12.57
N ASP A 213 7.56 -35.21 12.71
CA ASP A 213 8.64 -34.36 13.24
C ASP A 213 9.17 -33.35 12.20
N TYR A 214 8.26 -32.59 11.57
CA TYR A 214 8.61 -31.66 10.50
C TYR A 214 9.63 -30.60 10.97
N GLN A 215 10.80 -30.60 10.34
CA GLN A 215 11.83 -29.58 10.47
C GLN A 215 12.02 -28.88 9.13
N TRP A 216 12.16 -27.55 9.17
CA TRP A 216 12.29 -26.73 7.97
C TRP A 216 13.51 -27.14 7.14
N GLU A 217 14.64 -27.35 7.80
CA GLU A 217 15.92 -27.71 7.21
C GLU A 217 15.82 -29.01 6.41
N SER A 218 15.29 -30.07 7.02
CA SER A 218 15.09 -31.37 6.36
C SER A 218 14.12 -31.25 5.19
N ALA A 219 13.00 -30.54 5.37
CA ALA A 219 12.00 -30.37 4.32
C ALA A 219 12.52 -29.59 3.10
N PHE A 220 13.42 -28.62 3.31
CA PHE A 220 14.08 -27.92 2.21
C PHE A 220 15.06 -28.82 1.45
N LEU A 221 15.83 -29.65 2.16
CA LEU A 221 16.76 -30.60 1.54
C LEU A 221 16.03 -31.69 0.74
N GLU A 222 14.91 -32.18 1.25
CA GLU A 222 14.08 -33.21 0.61
C GLU A 222 13.18 -32.65 -0.50
N GLY A 223 13.12 -31.32 -0.67
CA GLY A 223 12.24 -30.68 -1.65
C GLY A 223 10.75 -30.82 -1.30
N THR A 224 10.43 -31.03 -0.02
CA THR A 224 9.07 -31.20 0.51
C THR A 224 8.60 -30.07 1.46
N PRO A 225 8.97 -28.79 1.24
CA PRO A 225 8.60 -27.72 2.17
C PRO A 225 7.08 -27.47 2.18
N ALA A 226 6.53 -27.22 3.35
CA ALA A 226 5.13 -26.85 3.54
C ALA A 226 4.76 -25.60 2.71
N ASP A 227 3.50 -25.56 2.28
CA ASP A 227 2.93 -24.47 1.50
C ASP A 227 2.04 -23.56 2.35
N VAL A 228 1.50 -24.08 3.45
CA VAL A 228 0.71 -23.31 4.42
C VAL A 228 1.02 -23.74 5.85
N SER A 229 1.01 -22.76 6.76
CA SER A 229 1.10 -22.97 8.20
C SER A 229 -0.02 -22.23 8.92
N PHE A 230 -0.69 -22.91 9.84
CA PHE A 230 -1.72 -22.34 10.68
C PHE A 230 -1.10 -21.93 12.01
N VAL A 231 -1.20 -20.65 12.36
CA VAL A 231 -0.72 -20.09 13.63
C VAL A 231 -1.88 -19.44 14.39
N ARG A 232 -1.88 -19.52 15.72
CA ARG A 232 -2.97 -18.99 16.55
C ARG A 232 -2.49 -18.39 17.85
N ASN A 233 -3.11 -17.27 18.25
CA ASN A 233 -3.12 -16.77 19.62
C ASN A 233 -4.55 -16.33 19.99
N GLY A 234 -5.10 -16.92 21.05
CA GLY A 234 -6.47 -16.64 21.50
C GLY A 234 -7.50 -16.87 20.38
N ALA A 235 -8.27 -15.82 20.08
CA ALA A 235 -9.31 -15.83 19.05
C ALA A 235 -8.77 -15.62 17.61
N VAL A 236 -7.50 -15.25 17.46
CA VAL A 236 -6.91 -14.93 16.15
C VAL A 236 -6.19 -16.15 15.62
N THR A 237 -6.62 -16.63 14.45
CA THR A 237 -5.94 -17.69 13.70
C THR A 237 -5.55 -17.16 12.32
N LEU A 238 -4.28 -17.33 11.95
CA LEU A 238 -3.76 -16.98 10.63
C LEU A 238 -3.39 -18.25 9.86
N ALA A 239 -3.71 -18.27 8.56
CA ALA A 239 -3.24 -19.25 7.60
C ALA A 239 -2.16 -18.60 6.73
N LEU A 240 -0.90 -18.77 7.12
CA LEU A 240 0.26 -18.24 6.42
C LEU A 240 0.50 -19.08 5.17
N THR A 241 0.26 -18.52 3.98
CA THR A 241 0.35 -19.23 2.70
C THR A 241 1.57 -18.73 1.93
N ARG A 242 2.46 -19.66 1.59
CA ARG A 242 3.66 -19.36 0.79
C ARG A 242 3.26 -19.02 -0.65
N THR A 243 3.71 -17.87 -1.15
CA THR A 243 3.52 -17.49 -2.56
C THR A 243 4.72 -17.80 -3.45
N GLY A 244 5.86 -18.18 -2.85
CA GLY A 244 7.13 -18.45 -3.54
C GLY A 244 8.07 -17.24 -3.50
N ARG A 245 9.39 -17.48 -3.47
CA ARG A 245 10.42 -16.45 -3.26
C ARG A 245 10.45 -15.35 -4.33
N GLU A 246 9.85 -15.60 -5.49
CA GLU A 246 9.78 -14.66 -6.63
C GLU A 246 8.40 -14.01 -6.81
N SER A 247 7.39 -14.44 -6.05
CA SER A 247 6.07 -13.83 -6.10
C SER A 247 6.12 -12.50 -5.35
N ARG A 248 5.89 -11.40 -6.07
CA ARG A 248 5.59 -10.12 -5.42
C ARG A 248 4.37 -10.35 -4.54
N ILE A 249 4.54 -10.22 -3.22
CA ILE A 249 3.41 -10.05 -2.33
C ILE A 249 2.79 -8.71 -2.74
N ASP A 250 1.74 -8.79 -3.55
CA ASP A 250 0.99 -7.61 -3.96
C ASP A 250 0.47 -6.95 -2.67
N ARG A 251 0.96 -5.74 -2.37
CA ARG A 251 0.54 -4.98 -1.18
C ARG A 251 -0.89 -4.47 -1.32
N ASN A 252 -1.53 -4.68 -2.48
CA ASN A 252 -2.98 -4.62 -2.66
C ASN A 252 -3.67 -5.83 -2.02
N VAL A 253 -3.47 -6.01 -0.71
CA VAL A 253 -4.35 -6.87 0.07
C VAL A 253 -5.72 -6.16 0.07
N GLN A 254 -6.77 -6.80 -0.43
CA GLN A 254 -8.15 -6.28 -0.34
C GLN A 254 -8.61 -6.07 1.11
N LEU A 255 -7.87 -6.63 2.06
CA LEU A 255 -8.08 -6.44 3.49
C LEU A 255 -7.30 -5.19 3.94
N ASP A 256 -8.04 -4.15 4.30
CA ASP A 256 -7.49 -2.87 4.75
C ASP A 256 -6.61 -3.03 6.00
N HIS A 257 -7.15 -3.61 7.08
CA HIS A 257 -6.42 -3.97 8.29
C HIS A 257 -7.09 -5.11 9.06
N ILE A 258 -6.36 -5.70 10.02
CA ILE A 258 -6.87 -6.62 11.05
C ILE A 258 -6.89 -5.87 12.37
N SER A 259 -8.08 -5.64 12.93
CA SER A 259 -8.25 -5.00 14.23
C SER A 259 -8.36 -6.03 15.35
N ILE A 260 -7.56 -5.87 16.41
CA ILE A 260 -7.57 -6.71 17.61
C ILE A 260 -7.73 -5.86 18.86
N ALA A 261 -8.51 -6.39 19.81
CA ALA A 261 -8.70 -5.79 21.12
C ALA A 261 -7.83 -6.48 22.16
N VAL A 262 -7.13 -5.69 22.99
CA VAL A 262 -6.21 -6.20 24.01
C VAL A 262 -6.36 -5.44 25.34
N ASP A 263 -5.90 -6.03 26.44
CA ASP A 263 -5.83 -5.37 27.75
C ASP A 263 -4.67 -4.33 27.82
N GLY A 264 -4.66 -3.51 28.87
CA GLY A 264 -3.66 -2.44 29.05
C GLY A 264 -2.22 -2.91 29.10
N THR A 265 -1.94 -4.07 29.70
CA THR A 265 -0.58 -4.61 29.82
C THR A 265 -0.08 -5.08 28.45
N THR A 266 -0.94 -5.80 27.74
CA THR A 266 -0.65 -6.27 26.38
C THR A 266 -0.51 -5.09 25.40
N PHE A 267 -1.37 -4.07 25.50
CA PHE A 267 -1.29 -2.86 24.68
C PHE A 267 0.05 -2.13 24.86
N ALA A 268 0.47 -1.89 26.10
CA ALA A 268 1.74 -1.22 26.39
C ALA A 268 2.94 -2.02 25.88
N THR A 269 2.91 -3.35 26.05
CA THR A 269 3.97 -4.25 25.57
C THR A 269 4.07 -4.23 24.05
N LEU A 270 2.96 -4.43 23.34
CA LEU A 270 2.94 -4.40 21.87
C LEU A 270 3.36 -3.03 21.34
N ARG A 271 2.88 -1.94 21.93
CA ARG A 271 3.28 -0.58 21.54
C ARG A 271 4.78 -0.37 21.68
N GLY A 272 5.39 -0.84 22.78
CA GLY A 272 6.83 -0.80 22.99
C GLY A 272 7.60 -1.60 21.93
N GLU A 273 7.19 -2.84 21.68
CA GLU A 273 7.82 -3.72 20.67
C GLU A 273 7.71 -3.14 19.25
N ILE A 274 6.57 -2.57 18.87
CA ILE A 274 6.36 -1.91 17.56
C ILE A 274 7.39 -0.79 17.35
N LEU A 275 7.57 0.05 18.37
CA LEU A 275 8.49 1.19 18.32
C LEU A 275 9.96 0.74 18.35
N LEU A 276 10.31 -0.23 19.21
CA LEU A 276 11.68 -0.75 19.33
C LEU A 276 12.13 -1.49 18.07
N ARG A 277 11.23 -2.21 17.41
CA ARG A 277 11.50 -2.93 16.15
C ARG A 277 11.40 -2.05 14.91
N GLY A 278 11.01 -0.78 15.07
CA GLY A 278 10.94 0.20 14.00
C GLY A 278 9.93 -0.13 12.91
N PHE A 279 8.78 -0.72 13.26
CA PHE A 279 7.73 -1.00 12.28
C PHE A 279 7.13 0.29 11.73
N ASN A 280 6.63 0.21 10.50
CA ASN A 280 5.93 1.31 9.86
C ASN A 280 4.60 1.57 10.60
N THR A 281 4.60 2.57 11.46
CA THR A 281 3.43 2.98 12.24
C THR A 281 2.59 3.94 11.39
N LEU A 282 1.36 3.54 11.08
CA LEU A 282 0.44 4.30 10.24
C LEU A 282 -0.39 5.30 11.06
N HIS A 283 -0.75 4.91 12.29
CA HIS A 283 -1.51 5.77 13.21
C HIS A 283 -1.16 5.44 14.66
N THR A 284 -1.13 6.45 15.53
CA THR A 284 -0.97 6.25 16.97
C THR A 284 -1.90 7.17 17.73
N ALA A 285 -2.57 6.61 18.73
CA ALA A 285 -3.43 7.30 19.66
C ALA A 285 -3.11 6.84 21.09
N GLU A 286 -3.83 7.38 22.08
CA GLU A 286 -3.69 6.93 23.47
C GLU A 286 -4.17 5.47 23.64
N THR A 287 -5.28 5.13 22.98
CA THR A 287 -5.98 3.83 23.12
C THR A 287 -5.91 2.96 21.86
N ALA A 288 -5.17 3.38 20.83
CA ALA A 288 -5.03 2.62 19.60
C ALA A 288 -3.65 2.82 18.96
N ILE A 289 -3.16 1.80 18.26
CA ILE A 289 -1.98 1.90 17.39
C ILE A 289 -2.18 1.06 16.14
N THR A 290 -1.87 1.64 14.98
CA THR A 290 -1.94 0.96 13.69
C THR A 290 -0.56 0.90 13.09
N PHE A 291 -0.12 -0.28 12.68
CA PHE A 291 1.19 -0.48 12.08
C PHE A 291 1.14 -1.55 10.99
N ARG A 292 2.15 -1.56 10.12
CA ARG A 292 2.32 -2.56 9.07
C ARG A 292 3.43 -3.52 9.43
N ASP A 293 3.15 -4.82 9.36
CA ASP A 293 4.12 -5.87 9.63
C ASP A 293 5.07 -6.14 8.43
N PRO A 294 6.13 -6.96 8.59
CA PRO A 294 7.08 -7.25 7.51
C PRO A 294 6.46 -7.92 6.27
N TYR A 295 5.28 -8.52 6.40
CA TYR A 295 4.55 -9.18 5.31
C TYR A 295 3.50 -8.25 4.68
N GLY A 296 3.43 -7.00 5.14
CA GLY A 296 2.57 -5.97 4.59
C GLY A 296 1.16 -5.96 5.16
N VAL A 297 0.86 -6.81 6.15
CA VAL A 297 -0.44 -6.81 6.83
C VAL A 297 -0.52 -5.61 7.76
N VAL A 298 -1.61 -4.86 7.67
CA VAL A 298 -1.89 -3.76 8.58
C VAL A 298 -2.62 -4.29 9.79
N TRP A 299 -2.10 -4.00 10.97
CA TRP A 299 -2.67 -4.37 12.26
C TRP A 299 -3.11 -3.10 12.98
N GLU A 300 -4.36 -3.10 13.45
CA GLU A 300 -4.85 -2.13 14.42
C GLU A 300 -4.97 -2.83 15.77
N VAL A 301 -4.30 -2.28 16.79
CA VAL A 301 -4.38 -2.77 18.16
C VAL A 301 -5.14 -1.74 18.97
N VAL A 302 -6.26 -2.13 19.55
CA VAL A 302 -7.15 -1.26 20.32
C VAL A 302 -7.13 -1.69 21.79
N LEU A 303 -6.96 -0.72 22.68
CA LEU A 303 -7.11 -0.92 24.11
C LEU A 303 -8.58 -1.11 24.44
N GLN A 304 -8.95 -2.30 24.90
CA GLN A 304 -10.29 -2.54 25.42
C GLN A 304 -10.36 -2.09 26.87
N GLY A 305 -11.18 -1.06 27.14
CA GLY A 305 -11.46 -0.63 28.50
C GLY A 305 -12.05 -1.78 29.31
N THR A 306 -11.56 -1.98 30.52
CA THR A 306 -12.06 -3.01 31.44
C THR A 306 -13.54 -2.77 31.71
N PRO A 307 -14.45 -3.71 31.41
CA PRO A 307 -15.83 -3.57 31.84
C PRO A 307 -15.88 -3.80 33.36
N GLY A 308 -15.94 -2.71 34.13
CA GLY A 308 -16.29 -2.74 35.55
C GLY A 308 -15.31 -2.06 36.48
N LEU A 309 -15.30 -0.72 36.49
CA LEU A 309 -15.10 0.11 37.68
C LEU A 309 -15.93 1.39 37.48
N SER A 310 -17.21 1.33 37.83
CA SER A 310 -18.10 2.46 38.07
C SER A 310 -18.60 2.38 39.51
#